data_AF-A0AA87FHU9-F1
#
_entry.id   AF-A0AA87FHU9-F1
#
_cell.length_a   1.000
_cell.length_b   1.000
_cell.length_c   1.000
_cell.angle_alpha   90.00
_cell.angle_beta   90.00
_cell.angle_gamma   90.00
#
_symmetry.space_group_name_H-M   'P 1'
#
loop_
_entity.id
_entity.type
_entity.pdbx_description
1 polymer ?
#
loop_
_entity_poly.entity_id
_entity_poly.type
_entity_poly.pdbx_seq_one_letter_code
_entity_poly.pdbx_strand_id
1 'polypeptide(L)'
;MAVYKNLLEQTYNREITPYIFAVTKESPPDIAGISIYPGRFDFELRLLEQELPHILRVKNGEEAPKMCGKCEYCRQHKSLTGFLEVGDLLE
;
A
#
# COMPACT_ATOMS: atom_id res chain seq x y z
N MET A 1 9.35 -0.89 1.57
CA MET A 1 10.79 -1.00 1.92
C MET A 1 11.34 0.22 2.65
N ALA A 2 10.88 1.45 2.36
CA ALA A 2 11.40 2.65 3.02
C ALA A 2 11.26 2.63 4.56
N VAL A 3 10.10 2.18 5.07
CA VAL A 3 9.88 1.98 6.52
C VAL A 3 10.89 1.01 7.13
N TYR A 4 11.11 -0.15 6.49
CA TYR A 4 12.09 -1.13 6.96
C TYR A 4 13.51 -0.55 7.01
N LYS A 5 13.94 0.13 5.94
CA LYS A 5 15.23 0.84 5.92
C LYS A 5 15.34 1.79 7.11
N ASN A 6 14.37 2.69 7.26
CA ASN A 6 14.37 3.71 8.30
C ASN A 6 14.42 3.12 9.73
N LEU A 7 13.62 2.09 10.02
CA LEU A 7 13.62 1.44 11.34
C LEU A 7 14.94 0.70 11.64
N LEU A 8 15.50 0.02 10.64
CA LEU A 8 16.76 -0.70 10.81
C LEU A 8 17.94 0.26 10.99
N GLU A 9 17.96 1.37 10.25
CA GLU A 9 18.99 2.41 10.42
C GLU A 9 18.94 3.04 11.81
N GLN A 10 17.74 3.31 12.34
CA GLN A 10 17.57 3.78 13.73
C GLN A 10 18.03 2.75 14.76
N THR A 11 17.74 1.46 14.53
CA THR A 11 18.04 0.38 15.48
C THR A 11 19.53 0.06 15.53
N TYR A 12 20.19 0.00 14.37
CA TYR A 12 21.56 -0.48 14.24
C TYR A 12 22.59 0.64 14.02
N ASN A 13 22.13 1.88 13.83
CA ASN A 13 22.96 3.06 13.59
C ASN A 13 23.97 2.86 12.45
N ARG A 14 23.50 2.29 11.34
CA ARG A 14 24.28 1.98 10.13
C ARG A 14 23.40 2.19 8.92
N GLU A 15 23.99 2.58 7.79
CA GLU A 15 23.27 2.68 6.52
C GLU A 15 22.79 1.30 6.04
N ILE A 16 21.54 1.22 5.60
CA ILE A 16 20.92 -0.02 5.11
C ILE A 16 20.43 0.15 3.68
N THR A 17 20.86 -0.74 2.80
CA THR A 17 20.37 -0.80 1.41
C THR A 17 19.53 -2.05 1.19
N PRO A 18 18.20 -1.94 1.06
CA PRO A 18 17.34 -3.09 0.84
C PRO A 18 17.31 -3.51 -0.64
N TYR A 19 17.22 -4.82 -0.87
CA TYR A 19 17.03 -5.44 -2.19
C TYR A 19 15.82 -6.37 -2.15
N ILE A 20 15.16 -6.56 -3.29
CA ILE A 20 14.10 -7.57 -3.46
C ILE A 20 14.67 -8.72 -4.29
N PHE A 21 14.60 -9.94 -3.76
CA PHE A 21 14.87 -11.15 -4.52
C PHE A 21 13.52 -11.79 -4.88
N ALA A 22 13.13 -11.69 -6.15
CA ALA A 22 11.87 -12.20 -6.66
C ALA A 22 12.06 -13.56 -7.33
N VAL A 23 11.11 -14.46 -7.11
CA VAL A 23 11.03 -15.78 -7.75
C VAL A 23 9.60 -15.98 -8.25
N THR A 24 9.42 -16.26 -9.53
CA THR A 24 8.09 -16.51 -10.11
C THR A 24 7.61 -17.92 -9.76
N LYS A 25 6.29 -18.13 -9.82
CA LYS A 25 5.66 -19.43 -9.51
C LYS A 25 5.46 -20.30 -10.75
N GLU A 26 6.03 -19.91 -11.88
CA GLU A 26 5.95 -20.70 -13.12
C GLU A 26 6.97 -21.84 -13.13
N SER A 27 6.83 -22.77 -14.08
CA SER A 27 7.73 -23.92 -14.24
C SER A 27 8.31 -23.91 -15.66
N PRO A 28 9.63 -23.66 -15.83
CA PRO A 28 10.62 -23.40 -14.79
C PRO A 28 10.48 -22.01 -14.15
N PRO A 29 10.92 -21.81 -12.89
CA PRO A 29 10.83 -20.50 -12.24
C PRO A 29 11.84 -19.51 -12.81
N ASP A 30 11.45 -18.23 -12.85
CA ASP A 30 12.32 -17.10 -13.14
C ASP A 30 12.81 -16.42 -11.84
N ILE A 31 13.99 -15.82 -11.87
CA ILE A 31 14.64 -15.18 -10.73
C ILE A 31 15.14 -13.78 -11.06
N ALA A 32 14.90 -12.82 -10.15
CA ALA A 32 15.39 -11.45 -10.31
C ALA A 32 15.89 -10.85 -8.98
N GLY A 33 17.07 -10.25 -9.02
CA GLY A 33 17.57 -9.35 -7.97
C GLY A 33 17.24 -7.91 -8.32
N ILE A 34 16.41 -7.26 -7.53
CA ILE A 34 15.85 -5.94 -7.84
C ILE A 34 16.40 -4.94 -6.81
N SER A 35 17.17 -3.97 -7.31
CA SER A 35 17.57 -2.78 -6.55
C SER A 35 16.48 -1.71 -6.63
N ILE A 36 16.38 -0.90 -5.58
CA ILE A 36 15.44 0.22 -5.51
C ILE A 36 16.25 1.51 -5.56
N TYR A 37 15.92 2.39 -6.52
CA TYR A 37 16.56 3.69 -6.65
C TYR A 37 16.46 4.49 -5.33
N PRO A 38 17.56 5.03 -4.78
CA PRO A 38 17.57 5.66 -3.46
C PRO A 38 16.51 6.75 -3.26
N GLY A 39 16.29 7.61 -4.27
CA GLY A 39 15.30 8.69 -4.18
C GLY A 39 13.84 8.21 -4.03
N ARG A 40 13.55 6.93 -4.30
CA ARG A 40 12.23 6.36 -4.02
C ARG A 40 11.99 6.23 -2.52
N PHE A 41 13.00 5.97 -1.70
CA PHE A 41 12.79 5.81 -0.25
C PHE A 41 12.29 7.09 0.39
N ASP A 42 12.91 8.23 0.07
CA ASP A 42 12.53 9.53 0.61
C ASP A 42 11.14 9.96 0.14
N PHE A 43 10.81 9.66 -1.13
CA PHE A 43 9.47 9.92 -1.66
C PHE A 43 8.39 9.15 -0.91
N GLU A 44 8.58 7.84 -0.72
CA GLU A 44 7.60 7.00 -0.01
C GLU A 44 7.45 7.38 1.46
N LEU A 45 8.54 7.80 2.13
CA LEU A 45 8.45 8.30 3.52
C LEU A 45 7.64 9.60 3.60
N ARG A 46 7.83 10.55 2.67
CA ARG A 46 7.01 11.77 2.62
C ARG A 46 5.54 11.47 2.34
N LEU A 47 5.24 10.55 1.43
CA LEU A 47 3.87 10.13 1.18
C LEU A 47 3.26 9.50 2.43
N LEU A 48 4.02 8.65 3.13
CA LEU A 48 3.56 8.05 4.38
C LEU A 48 3.27 9.13 5.44
N GLU A 49 4.16 10.12 5.62
CA GLU A 49 3.94 11.25 6.54
C GLU A 49 2.65 12.03 6.22
N GLN A 50 2.32 12.21 4.94
CA GLN A 50 1.10 12.89 4.50
C GLN A 50 -0.17 12.08 4.77
N GLU A 51 -0.14 10.75 4.55
CA GLU A 51 -1.31 9.89 4.68
C GLU A 51 -1.57 9.40 6.11
N LEU A 52 -0.52 9.28 6.93
CA LEU A 52 -0.59 8.71 8.27
C LEU A 52 -1.63 9.40 9.19
N PRO A 53 -1.79 10.74 9.20
CA PRO A 53 -2.82 11.39 10.01
C PRO A 53 -4.24 10.89 9.71
N HIS A 54 -4.60 10.71 8.43
CA HIS A 54 -5.92 10.18 8.07
C HIS A 54 -6.07 8.72 8.52
N ILE A 55 -5.05 7.89 8.28
CA ILE A 55 -5.04 6.48 8.71
C ILE A 55 -5.28 6.36 10.22
N LEU A 56 -4.63 7.22 11.03
CA LEU A 56 -4.79 7.23 12.48
C LEU A 56 -6.19 7.64 12.92
N ARG A 57 -6.77 8.70 12.33
CA ARG A 57 -8.15 9.12 12.64
C ARG A 57 -9.16 8.03 12.33
N VAL A 58 -9.03 7.37 11.17
CA VAL A 58 -9.91 6.24 10.81
C VAL A 58 -9.73 5.08 11.78
N LYS A 59 -8.49 4.73 12.12
CA LYS A 59 -8.18 3.65 13.07
C LYS A 59 -8.76 3.92 14.46
N ASN A 60 -8.73 5.18 14.92
CA ASN A 60 -9.26 5.59 16.22
C ASN A 60 -10.79 5.77 16.22
N GLY A 61 -11.46 5.62 15.07
CA GLY A 61 -12.90 5.86 14.94
C GLY A 61 -13.29 7.35 14.94
N GLU A 62 -12.33 8.25 14.76
CA GLU A 62 -12.55 9.71 14.69
C GLU A 62 -13.07 10.13 13.30
N GLU A 63 -12.80 9.32 12.27
CA GLU A 63 -13.24 9.54 10.89
C GLU A 63 -13.74 8.21 10.29
N ALA A 64 -14.79 8.25 9.46
CA ALA A 64 -15.31 7.05 8.81
C ALA A 64 -14.36 6.55 7.69
N PRO A 65 -14.17 5.23 7.51
CA PRO A 65 -13.36 4.71 6.43
C PRO A 65 -14.01 4.95 5.06
N LYS A 66 -13.19 5.23 4.04
CA LYS A 66 -13.65 5.28 2.65
C LYS A 66 -13.74 3.87 2.08
N MET A 67 -14.94 3.45 1.68
CA MET A 67 -15.18 2.15 1.06
C MET A 67 -14.65 2.13 -0.39
N CYS A 68 -13.87 1.12 -0.76
CA CYS A 68 -13.34 1.03 -2.13
C CYS A 68 -14.37 0.56 -3.17
N GLY A 69 -15.53 0.05 -2.73
CA GLY A 69 -16.64 -0.40 -3.59
C GLY A 69 -16.40 -1.70 -4.37
N LYS A 70 -15.14 -2.11 -4.56
CA LYS A 70 -14.76 -3.20 -5.48
C LYS A 70 -14.15 -4.45 -4.82
N CYS A 71 -13.68 -4.37 -3.57
CA CYS A 71 -13.11 -5.54 -2.90
C CYS A 71 -14.20 -6.48 -2.36
N GLU A 72 -13.80 -7.71 -1.98
CA GLU A 72 -14.72 -8.71 -1.41
C GLU A 72 -15.48 -8.19 -0.20
N TYR A 73 -14.78 -7.54 0.75
CA TYR A 73 -15.38 -6.94 1.93
C TYR A 73 -16.48 -5.93 1.57
N CYS A 74 -16.20 -5.00 0.64
CA CYS A 74 -17.20 -4.02 0.20
C CYS A 74 -18.42 -4.68 -0.47
N ARG A 75 -18.23 -5.76 -1.24
CA ARG A 75 -19.34 -6.48 -1.89
C ARG A 75 -20.23 -7.20 -0.87
N GLN A 76 -19.63 -7.80 0.17
CA GLN A 76 -20.39 -8.48 1.23
C GLN A 76 -21.23 -7.50 2.06
N HIS A 77 -20.77 -6.26 2.22
CA HIS A 77 -21.45 -5.22 3.00
C HIS A 77 -22.20 -4.19 2.14
N LYS A 78 -22.35 -4.43 0.82
CA LYS A 78 -23.06 -3.54 -0.08
C LYS A 78 -24.56 -3.65 0.14
N SER A 79 -25.21 -2.52 0.43
CA SER A 79 -26.66 -2.41 0.48
C SER A 79 -27.18 -1.72 -0.79
N LEU A 80 -28.31 -2.19 -1.32
CA LEU A 80 -28.99 -1.54 -2.44
C LEU A 80 -29.62 -0.23 -1.94
N THR A 81 -29.03 0.90 -2.30
CA THR A 81 -29.50 2.24 -1.94
C THR A 81 -30.23 2.96 -3.09
N GLY A 82 -30.20 2.39 -4.30
CA GLY A 82 -30.82 2.99 -5.49
C GLY A 82 -30.52 2.20 -6.78
N PHE A 83 -30.87 2.80 -7.90
CA PHE A 83 -30.57 2.30 -9.24
C PHE A 83 -29.27 2.91 -9.75
N LEU A 84 -28.56 2.17 -10.60
CA LEU A 84 -27.43 2.66 -11.39
C LEU A 84 -27.89 2.88 -12.83
N GLU A 85 -27.41 3.94 -13.45
CA GLU A 85 -27.50 4.16 -14.90
C GLU A 85 -26.38 3.37 -15.60
N VAL A 86 -26.57 2.96 -16.85
CA VAL A 86 -25.57 2.16 -17.57
C VAL A 86 -24.22 2.89 -17.68
N GLY A 87 -24.23 4.22 -17.79
CA GLY A 87 -23.04 5.06 -17.79
C GLY A 87 -22.21 4.97 -16.51
N ASP A 88 -22.83 4.70 -15.36
CA ASP A 88 -22.13 4.53 -14.06
C ASP A 88 -21.22 3.29 -14.05
N LEU A 89 -21.35 2.39 -15.03
CA LEU A 89 -20.54 1.17 -15.16
C LEU A 89 -19.31 1.32 -16.05
N LEU A 90 -19.11 2.49 -16.67
CA LEU A 90 -18.04 2.74 -17.63
C LEU A 90 -16.77 3.35 -17.01
N GLU A 91 -16.75 3.57 -15.69
CA GLU A 91 -15.62 4.12 -14.92
C GLU A 91 -14.76 3.06 -14.20
#